data_AF-E2SND7-F1
#
_entry.id   AF-E2SND7-F1
#
_cell.length_a   1.000
_cell.length_b   1.000
_cell.length_c   1.000
_cell.angle_alpha   90.00
_cell.angle_beta   90.00
_cell.angle_gamma   90.00
#
_symmetry.space_group_name_H-M   'P 1'
#
loop_
_entity.id
_entity.type
_entity.pdbx_description
1 polymer ?
#
loop_
_entity_poly.entity_id
_entity_poly.type
_entity_poly.pdbx_seq_one_letter_code
_entity_poly.pdbx_strand_id
1 'polypeptide(L)'
;MITSNEKNNVIKVYYGLDENKDVVPDIYQVKVTYSAVNGTIDSAHAGKIHYVTLYKDGKMTTAADGGVGSLTTDQIATATAANGYRQNSLKWTPKTPTTSLKLNSDTEFKATFSKDYFKYRVEYYYDGNLGTTDNKDAVEFEKEVSVTPKKSVEYKIRHMHWIRRRTIL
;
A
#
# COMPACT_ATOMS: atom_id res chain seq x y z
N MET A 1 31.74 -30.85 52.33
CA MET A 1 31.91 -31.50 51.01
C MET A 1 30.87 -30.93 50.07
N ILE A 2 31.29 -30.27 48.98
CA ILE A 2 30.38 -29.91 47.90
C ILE A 2 30.19 -31.18 47.07
N THR A 3 28.99 -31.76 47.08
CA THR A 3 28.67 -32.94 46.28
C THR A 3 28.15 -32.49 44.91
N SER A 4 28.95 -32.70 43.87
CA SER A 4 28.52 -32.53 42.48
C SER A 4 27.58 -33.68 42.10
N ASN A 5 26.29 -33.52 42.37
CA ASN A 5 25.29 -34.46 41.87
C ASN A 5 25.03 -34.19 40.39
N GLU A 6 25.73 -34.89 39.51
CA GLU A 6 25.65 -34.76 38.05
C GLU A 6 24.21 -34.89 37.51
N LYS A 7 23.34 -35.65 38.19
CA LYS A 7 21.92 -35.80 37.82
C LYS A 7 21.09 -34.52 38.00
N ASN A 8 21.59 -33.56 38.76
CA ASN A 8 20.92 -32.27 39.00
C ASN A 8 21.43 -31.16 38.06
N ASN A 9 22.52 -31.37 37.32
CA ASN A 9 23.04 -30.45 36.30
C ASN A 9 22.36 -30.68 34.94
N VAL A 10 21.03 -30.61 34.90
CA VAL A 10 20.26 -30.76 33.66
C VAL A 10 20.10 -29.41 32.99
N ILE A 11 20.77 -29.20 31.86
CA ILE A 11 20.48 -28.09 30.94
C ILE A 11 19.44 -28.59 29.93
N LYS A 12 18.23 -28.04 29.98
CA LYS A 12 17.20 -28.29 28.95
C LYS A 12 17.30 -27.22 27.88
N VAL A 13 17.81 -27.60 26.71
CA VAL A 13 17.89 -26.73 25.54
C VAL A 13 16.67 -26.99 24.66
N TYR A 14 15.83 -25.97 24.49
CA TYR A 14 14.72 -25.99 23.55
C TYR A 14 15.18 -25.24 22.29
N TYR A 15 15.39 -25.96 21.19
CA TYR A 15 15.71 -25.37 19.89
C TYR A 15 14.44 -25.32 19.05
N GLY A 16 14.09 -24.13 18.56
CA GLY A 16 13.11 -23.95 17.50
C GLY A 16 13.80 -23.47 16.23
N LEU A 17 13.10 -23.54 15.10
CA LEU A 17 13.56 -22.86 13.89
C LEU A 17 13.59 -21.35 14.15
N ASP A 18 14.65 -20.71 13.66
CA ASP A 18 14.90 -19.26 13.75
C ASP A 18 15.56 -18.86 12.42
N GLU A 19 14.77 -18.88 11.35
CA GLU A 19 15.24 -18.59 10.00
C GLU A 19 15.60 -17.10 9.83
N ASN A 20 14.89 -16.22 10.53
CA ASN A 20 15.13 -14.78 10.51
C ASN A 20 16.32 -14.35 11.39
N LYS A 21 16.83 -15.25 12.25
CA LYS A 21 18.00 -15.10 13.13
C LYS A 21 17.83 -13.96 14.13
N ASP A 22 16.61 -13.77 14.64
CA ASP A 22 16.28 -12.72 15.59
C ASP A 22 16.30 -13.19 17.06
N VAL A 23 16.75 -14.43 17.31
CA VAL A 23 16.86 -15.06 18.63
C VAL A 23 15.48 -15.41 19.23
N VAL A 24 14.38 -15.19 18.50
CA VAL A 24 13.05 -15.67 18.83
C VAL A 24 12.71 -16.84 17.91
N PRO A 25 12.32 -18.00 18.44
CA PRO A 25 11.85 -19.10 17.59
C PRO A 25 10.67 -18.67 16.72
N ASP A 26 10.72 -18.99 15.42
CA ASP A 26 9.72 -18.61 14.40
C ASP A 26 8.31 -19.08 14.79
N ILE A 27 8.19 -20.19 15.53
CA ILE A 27 6.90 -20.73 16.03
C ILE A 27 6.15 -19.78 16.98
N TYR A 28 6.85 -18.81 17.56
CA TYR A 28 6.30 -17.78 18.43
C TYR A 28 6.10 -16.45 17.72
N GLN A 29 6.21 -16.43 16.39
CA GLN A 29 6.11 -15.22 15.59
C GLN A 29 5.09 -15.36 14.48
N VAL A 30 4.57 -14.22 14.03
CA VAL A 30 3.79 -14.12 12.80
C VAL A 30 4.44 -13.13 11.86
N LYS A 31 4.27 -13.38 10.56
CA LYS A 31 4.81 -12.56 9.49
C LYS A 31 3.82 -11.46 9.11
N VAL A 32 4.32 -10.24 9.04
CA VAL A 32 3.58 -9.08 8.56
C VAL A 32 4.25 -8.53 7.31
N THR A 33 3.44 -8.30 6.29
CA THR A 33 3.89 -7.71 5.02
C THR A 33 2.97 -6.59 4.59
N TYR A 34 3.47 -5.72 3.72
CA TYR A 34 2.76 -4.55 3.22
C TYR A 34 2.76 -4.51 1.70
N SER A 35 1.61 -4.21 1.12
CA SER A 35 1.45 -3.99 -0.32
C SER A 35 0.55 -2.79 -0.60
N ALA A 36 0.67 -2.22 -1.80
CA ALA A 36 -0.16 -1.10 -2.23
C ALA A 36 -0.75 -1.35 -3.62
N VAL A 37 -1.99 -0.89 -3.82
CA VAL A 37 -2.65 -0.80 -5.14
C VAL A 37 -2.91 0.67 -5.43
N ASN A 38 -2.51 1.11 -6.62
CA ASN A 38 -2.59 2.51 -7.06
C ASN A 38 -1.79 3.47 -6.15
N GLY A 39 -0.66 2.98 -5.65
CA GLY A 39 0.23 3.68 -4.75
C GLY A 39 1.48 2.87 -4.46
N THR A 40 2.24 3.32 -3.47
CA THR A 40 3.50 2.69 -3.03
C THR A 40 3.52 2.59 -1.51
N ILE A 41 4.27 1.61 -1.01
CA ILE A 41 4.65 1.49 0.40
C ILE A 41 6.00 2.17 0.59
N ASP A 42 6.24 2.78 1.75
CA ASP A 42 7.53 3.39 2.03
C ASP A 42 8.70 2.38 1.97
N SER A 43 9.89 2.90 1.65
CA SER A 43 11.08 2.07 1.42
C SER A 43 11.55 1.26 2.64
N ALA A 44 11.16 1.66 3.87
CA ALA A 44 11.54 0.92 5.06
C ALA A 44 10.75 -0.40 5.18
N HIS A 45 9.59 -0.51 4.53
CA HIS A 45 8.68 -1.66 4.64
C HIS A 45 8.43 -2.39 3.31
N ALA A 46 8.59 -1.71 2.17
CA ALA A 46 8.32 -2.28 0.86
C ALA A 46 9.14 -3.56 0.59
N GLY A 47 8.45 -4.67 0.31
CA GLY A 47 9.06 -5.97 0.01
C GLY A 47 9.73 -6.65 1.21
N LYS A 48 9.52 -6.16 2.43
CA LYS A 48 10.09 -6.74 3.66
C LYS A 48 9.05 -7.51 4.46
N ILE A 49 9.55 -8.48 5.23
CA ILE A 49 8.77 -9.22 6.22
C ILE A 49 9.13 -8.64 7.59
N HIS A 50 8.10 -8.29 8.36
CA HIS A 50 8.22 -7.91 9.75
C HIS A 50 7.71 -9.04 10.63
N TYR A 51 8.43 -9.35 11.70
CA TYR A 51 8.07 -10.42 12.61
C TYR A 51 7.47 -9.85 13.88
N VAL A 52 6.31 -10.39 14.28
CA VAL A 52 5.60 -9.99 15.49
C VAL A 52 5.59 -11.16 16.45
N THR A 53 6.25 -10.99 17.60
CA THR A 53 6.30 -12.02 18.64
C THR A 53 4.97 -12.11 19.40
N LEU A 54 4.53 -13.34 19.62
CA LEU A 54 3.26 -13.68 20.23
C LEU A 54 3.43 -13.99 21.72
N TYR A 55 2.56 -13.43 22.54
CA TYR A 55 2.55 -13.64 23.98
C TYR A 55 1.16 -14.02 24.49
N LYS A 56 1.14 -14.76 25.59
CA LYS A 56 -0.02 -15.01 26.44
C LYS A 56 0.45 -14.96 27.88
N ASP A 57 -0.21 -14.17 28.72
CA ASP A 57 0.13 -14.01 30.14
C ASP A 57 1.62 -13.68 30.38
N GLY A 58 2.21 -12.85 29.51
CA GLY A 58 3.61 -12.43 29.59
C GLY A 58 4.65 -13.47 29.12
N LYS A 59 4.22 -14.62 28.60
CA LYS A 59 5.11 -15.68 28.09
C LYS A 59 4.93 -15.86 26.59
N MET A 60 6.03 -16.11 25.88
CA MET A 60 5.99 -16.47 24.46
C MET A 60 5.10 -17.71 24.29
N THR A 61 4.12 -17.59 23.39
CA THR A 61 3.07 -18.60 23.23
C THR A 61 2.73 -18.69 21.75
N THR A 62 2.55 -19.91 21.22
CA THR A 62 2.21 -20.10 19.80
C THR A 62 0.85 -19.50 19.48
N ALA A 63 0.59 -19.21 18.21
CA ALA A 63 -0.74 -18.78 17.75
C ALA A 63 -1.84 -19.79 18.12
N ALA A 64 -1.56 -21.09 17.98
CA ALA A 64 -2.50 -22.18 18.26
C ALA A 64 -2.90 -22.23 19.75
N ASP A 65 -1.98 -21.87 20.64
CA ASP A 65 -2.21 -21.84 22.10
C ASP A 65 -2.82 -20.50 22.58
N GLY A 66 -3.17 -19.61 21.64
CA GLY A 66 -3.80 -18.31 21.90
C GLY A 66 -2.81 -17.17 22.14
N GLY A 67 -1.56 -17.31 21.70
CA GLY A 67 -0.60 -16.22 21.66
C GLY A 67 -1.06 -15.09 20.75
N VAL A 68 -0.88 -13.85 21.21
CA VAL A 68 -1.20 -12.64 20.46
C VAL A 68 -0.02 -11.67 20.53
N GLY A 69 0.23 -10.96 19.44
CA GLY A 69 1.21 -9.89 19.37
C GLY A 69 0.60 -8.63 18.75
N SER A 70 1.37 -7.54 18.77
CA SER A 70 1.00 -6.31 18.07
C SER A 70 2.23 -5.65 17.46
N LEU A 71 1.99 -4.80 16.46
CA LEU A 71 3.04 -4.05 15.80
C LEU A 71 3.66 -3.02 16.75
N THR A 72 4.96 -2.80 16.60
CA THR A 72 5.62 -1.59 17.11
C THR A 72 5.42 -0.42 16.14
N THR A 73 5.66 0.81 16.58
CA THR A 73 5.55 2.00 15.72
C THR A 73 6.38 1.88 14.45
N ASP A 74 7.63 1.39 14.57
CA ASP A 74 8.57 1.27 13.45
C ASP A 74 8.23 0.12 12.49
N GLN A 75 7.28 -0.73 12.85
CA GLN A 75 6.75 -1.78 11.97
C GLN A 75 5.49 -1.32 11.22
N ILE A 76 4.94 -0.14 11.52
CA ILE A 76 3.75 0.38 10.84
C ILE A 76 4.19 1.15 9.60
N ALA A 77 3.94 0.54 8.45
CA ALA A 77 4.21 1.16 7.16
C ALA A 77 3.31 2.36 6.87
N THR A 78 3.83 3.26 6.04
CA THR A 78 3.07 4.34 5.40
C THR A 78 2.88 4.03 3.92
N ALA A 79 1.82 4.61 3.34
CA ALA A 79 1.50 4.42 1.93
C ALA A 79 1.23 5.76 1.23
N THR A 80 1.73 5.90 0.01
CA THR A 80 1.57 7.10 -0.82
C THR A 80 0.80 6.77 -2.10
N ALA A 81 -0.23 7.55 -2.41
CA ALA A 81 -1.02 7.41 -3.61
C ALA A 81 -0.18 7.67 -4.86
N ALA A 82 -0.43 6.93 -5.94
CA ALA A 82 0.14 7.22 -7.24
C ALA A 82 -0.51 8.48 -7.84
N ASN A 83 0.17 9.11 -8.80
CA ASN A 83 -0.40 10.21 -9.56
C ASN A 83 -1.73 9.78 -10.21
N GLY A 84 -2.77 10.61 -10.05
CA GLY A 84 -4.12 10.24 -10.50
C GLY A 84 -5.04 9.71 -9.39
N TYR A 85 -4.51 9.44 -8.19
CA TYR A 85 -5.26 8.91 -7.06
C TYR A 85 -5.19 9.82 -5.84
N ARG A 86 -6.21 9.76 -4.99
CA ARG A 86 -6.37 10.63 -3.83
C ARG A 86 -5.64 10.08 -2.60
N GLN A 87 -4.67 10.82 -2.07
CA GLN A 87 -3.97 10.42 -0.84
C GLN A 87 -4.92 10.21 0.36
N ASN A 88 -5.91 11.08 0.52
CA ASN A 88 -6.88 11.00 1.62
C ASN A 88 -7.90 9.86 1.48
N SER A 89 -7.87 9.12 0.37
CA SER A 89 -8.71 7.93 0.15
C SER A 89 -8.05 6.63 0.60
N LEU A 90 -6.87 6.70 1.23
CA LEU A 90 -6.12 5.55 1.74
C LEU A 90 -7.03 4.66 2.59
N LYS A 91 -7.16 3.41 2.16
CA LYS A 91 -7.82 2.36 2.92
C LYS A 91 -6.94 1.13 3.02
N TRP A 92 -6.77 0.65 4.25
CA TRP A 92 -6.06 -0.58 4.56
C TRP A 92 -7.01 -1.77 4.71
N THR A 93 -6.60 -2.93 4.21
CA THR A 93 -7.26 -4.25 4.39
C THR A 93 -6.23 -5.21 4.99
N PRO A 94 -6.59 -6.10 5.93
CA PRO A 94 -7.92 -6.34 6.49
C PRO A 94 -8.42 -5.24 7.44
N LYS A 95 -7.49 -4.54 8.11
CA LYS A 95 -7.76 -3.40 9.00
C LYS A 95 -6.61 -2.42 8.91
N THR A 96 -6.81 -1.20 9.42
CA THR A 96 -5.70 -0.24 9.57
C THR A 96 -4.65 -0.79 10.53
N PRO A 97 -3.38 -0.91 10.13
CA PRO A 97 -2.31 -1.34 11.02
C PRO A 97 -2.12 -0.31 12.13
N THR A 98 -2.08 -0.77 13.38
CA THR A 98 -1.88 0.07 14.56
C THR A 98 -1.14 -0.73 15.63
N THR A 99 -0.55 -0.05 16.61
CA THR A 99 0.12 -0.70 17.74
C THR A 99 -0.83 -1.44 18.67
N SER A 100 -2.14 -1.14 18.60
CA SER A 100 -3.20 -1.79 19.38
C SER A 100 -3.86 -2.96 18.63
N LEU A 101 -3.56 -3.16 17.34
CA LEU A 101 -4.14 -4.25 16.57
C LEU A 101 -3.48 -5.57 16.98
N LYS A 102 -4.29 -6.46 17.57
CA LYS A 102 -3.84 -7.80 17.94
C LYS A 102 -3.77 -8.69 16.72
N LEU A 103 -2.65 -9.39 16.57
CA LEU A 103 -2.35 -10.34 15.50
C LEU A 103 -2.06 -11.71 16.12
N ASN A 104 -2.57 -12.75 15.46
CA ASN A 104 -2.33 -14.15 15.83
C ASN A 104 -2.11 -15.04 14.59
N SER A 105 -1.96 -14.45 13.41
CA SER A 105 -1.65 -15.14 12.17
C SER A 105 -0.84 -14.23 11.26
N ASP A 106 -0.16 -14.83 10.29
CA ASP A 106 0.45 -14.07 9.20
C ASP A 106 -0.58 -13.14 8.57
N THR A 107 -0.17 -11.91 8.32
CA THR A 107 -1.08 -10.83 7.88
C THR A 107 -0.41 -9.98 6.81
N GLU A 108 -1.06 -9.85 5.66
CA GLU A 108 -0.74 -8.83 4.67
C GLU A 108 -1.65 -7.61 4.89
N PHE A 109 -1.04 -6.43 5.07
CA PHE A 109 -1.75 -5.17 5.04
C PHE A 109 -1.67 -4.55 3.64
N LYS A 110 -2.83 -4.42 3.00
CA LYS A 110 -2.95 -3.88 1.65
C LYS A 110 -3.52 -2.47 1.68
N ALA A 111 -2.70 -1.49 1.28
CA ALA A 111 -3.13 -0.11 1.03
C ALA A 111 -3.80 0.01 -0.34
N THR A 112 -4.93 0.72 -0.39
CA THR A 112 -5.67 0.99 -1.62
C THR A 112 -6.05 2.46 -1.69
N PHE A 113 -6.01 3.02 -2.90
CA PHE A 113 -6.38 4.40 -3.17
C PHE A 113 -7.47 4.48 -4.25
N SER A 114 -8.39 5.41 -4.07
CA SER A 114 -9.47 5.75 -5.01
C SER A 114 -9.00 6.79 -6.02
N LYS A 115 -9.56 6.73 -7.22
CA LYS A 115 -9.24 7.66 -8.31
C LYS A 115 -9.55 9.10 -7.92
N ASP A 116 -8.72 10.02 -8.40
CA ASP A 116 -8.98 11.45 -8.31
C ASP A 116 -9.76 11.96 -9.51
N TYR A 117 -10.17 13.22 -9.45
CA TYR A 117 -10.94 13.90 -10.48
C TYR A 117 -10.21 15.17 -10.89
N PHE A 118 -10.06 15.35 -12.19
CA PHE A 118 -9.29 16.44 -12.77
C PHE A 118 -10.18 17.37 -13.55
N LYS A 119 -9.75 18.63 -13.61
CA LYS A 119 -10.33 19.63 -14.50
C LYS A 119 -9.63 19.59 -15.84
N TYR A 120 -10.41 19.62 -16.90
CA TYR A 120 -9.92 19.69 -18.27
C TYR A 120 -10.48 20.90 -18.98
N ARG A 121 -9.64 21.53 -19.79
CA ARG A 121 -10.03 22.55 -20.75
C ARG A 121 -9.68 22.06 -22.14
N VAL A 122 -10.67 22.04 -23.02
CA VAL A 122 -10.52 21.66 -24.43
C VAL A 122 -10.75 22.90 -25.27
N GLU A 123 -9.72 23.32 -26.00
CA GLU A 123 -9.78 24.48 -26.89
C GLU A 123 -9.80 24.01 -28.35
N TYR A 124 -10.77 24.49 -29.12
CA TYR A 124 -10.89 24.21 -30.55
C TYR A 124 -10.41 25.42 -31.34
N TYR A 125 -9.47 25.20 -32.26
CA TYR A 125 -8.93 26.22 -33.15
C TYR A 125 -9.41 25.97 -34.58
N TYR A 126 -9.85 27.02 -35.27
CA TYR A 126 -10.26 26.99 -36.67
C TYR A 126 -9.46 28.04 -37.43
N ASP A 127 -8.73 27.63 -38.47
CA ASP A 127 -7.84 28.50 -39.25
C ASP A 127 -6.87 29.31 -38.37
N GLY A 128 -6.33 28.67 -37.33
CA GLY A 128 -5.41 29.29 -36.36
C GLY A 128 -6.06 30.19 -35.31
N ASN A 129 -7.36 30.47 -35.41
CA ASN A 129 -8.08 31.29 -34.44
C ASN A 129 -8.78 30.42 -33.38
N LEU A 130 -8.73 30.83 -32.11
CA LEU A 130 -9.48 30.18 -31.05
C LEU A 130 -10.99 30.32 -31.34
N GLY A 131 -11.66 29.19 -31.49
CA GLY A 131 -13.09 29.12 -31.72
C GLY A 131 -13.87 28.95 -30.43
N THR A 132 -13.91 27.72 -29.92
CA THR A 132 -14.71 27.36 -28.74
C THR A 132 -13.83 26.73 -27.68
N THR A 133 -14.22 26.90 -26.42
CA THR A 133 -13.59 26.26 -25.28
C THR A 133 -14.64 25.47 -24.50
N ASP A 134 -14.39 24.19 -24.30
CA ASP A 134 -15.19 23.33 -23.43
C ASP A 134 -14.42 23.05 -22.13
N ASN A 135 -15.08 23.28 -20.99
CA ASN A 135 -14.52 22.97 -19.67
C ASN A 135 -15.20 21.72 -19.10
N LYS A 136 -14.44 20.87 -18.42
CA LYS A 136 -14.94 19.71 -17.69
C LYS A 136 -14.35 19.71 -16.30
N ASP A 137 -15.18 19.93 -15.29
CA ASP A 137 -14.71 20.25 -13.94
C ASP A 137 -14.41 19.04 -13.03
N ALA A 138 -14.84 17.84 -13.41
CA ALA A 138 -14.67 16.64 -12.60
C ALA A 138 -14.64 15.38 -13.46
N VAL A 139 -13.53 15.17 -14.17
CA VAL A 139 -13.30 13.96 -14.94
C VAL A 139 -12.41 13.03 -14.13
N GLU A 140 -12.95 11.87 -13.79
CA GLU A 140 -12.24 10.81 -13.05
C GLU A 140 -10.97 10.38 -13.79
N PHE A 141 -9.93 10.06 -13.02
CA PHE A 141 -8.66 9.56 -13.55
C PHE A 141 -8.85 8.31 -14.46
N GLU A 142 -8.10 8.27 -15.56
CA GLU A 142 -8.21 7.25 -16.63
C GLU A 142 -9.55 7.21 -17.39
N LYS A 143 -10.50 8.08 -17.07
CA LYS A 143 -11.75 8.18 -17.83
C LYS A 143 -11.50 8.87 -19.16
N GLU A 144 -11.99 8.27 -20.23
CA GLU A 144 -11.90 8.87 -21.56
C GLU A 144 -12.69 10.19 -21.63
N VAL A 145 -12.08 11.20 -22.23
CA VAL A 145 -12.69 12.51 -22.47
C VAL A 145 -13.14 12.57 -23.92
N SER A 146 -14.41 12.24 -24.17
CA SER A 146 -15.00 12.42 -25.50
C SER A 146 -15.12 13.91 -25.84
N VAL A 147 -14.65 14.30 -27.02
CA VAL A 147 -14.68 15.66 -27.54
C VAL A 147 -15.36 15.66 -28.90
N THR A 148 -16.40 16.49 -29.05
CA THR A 148 -17.15 16.59 -30.30
C THR A 148 -17.13 18.05 -30.74
N PRO A 149 -16.38 18.42 -31.79
CA PRO A 149 -16.37 19.78 -32.29
C PRO A 149 -17.76 20.15 -32.83
N LYS A 150 -18.29 21.31 -32.40
CA LYS A 150 -19.60 21.82 -32.86
C LYS A 150 -19.60 22.22 -34.33
N LYS A 151 -18.43 22.53 -34.91
CA LYS A 151 -18.25 22.82 -36.34
C LYS A 151 -17.58 21.63 -37.02
N SER A 152 -18.32 20.96 -37.91
CA SER A 152 -17.76 20.11 -38.95
C SER A 152 -17.26 21.01 -40.06
N VAL A 153 -15.94 21.18 -40.19
CA VAL A 153 -15.37 21.85 -41.37
C VAL A 153 -15.27 20.79 -42.47
N GLU A 154 -16.19 20.81 -43.42
CA GLU A 154 -16.06 20.03 -44.66
C GLU A 154 -14.90 20.63 -45.47
N TYR A 155 -13.71 20.04 -45.36
CA TYR A 155 -12.54 20.51 -46.09
C TYR A 155 -12.25 19.59 -47.28
N LYS A 156 -12.63 20.05 -48.48
CA LYS A 156 -12.07 19.52 -49.74
C LYS A 156 -10.57 19.77 -49.74
N ILE A 157 -9.81 18.68 -49.63
CA ILE A 157 -8.41 18.52 -50.08
C ILE A 157 -7.35 19.18 -49.15
N ARG A 158 -6.58 18.29 -48.48
CA ARG A 158 -5.25 18.44 -47.82
C ARG A 158 -5.18 18.69 -46.31
N HIS A 159 -4.67 17.63 -45.66
CA HIS A 159 -3.78 17.54 -44.50
C HIS A 159 -4.17 18.22 -43.17
N MET A 160 -4.51 17.32 -42.25
CA MET A 160 -4.76 17.43 -40.83
C MET A 160 -3.64 18.14 -40.03
N HIS A 161 -4.02 18.95 -39.03
CA HIS A 161 -3.15 19.35 -37.94
C HIS A 161 -3.89 19.24 -36.60
N TRP A 162 -3.49 18.27 -35.78
CA TRP A 162 -3.94 18.12 -34.39
C TRP A 162 -3.00 18.90 -33.48
N ILE A 163 -3.52 19.81 -32.65
CA ILE A 163 -2.73 20.43 -31.59
C ILE A 163 -3.41 20.10 -30.26
N ARG A 164 -2.88 19.08 -29.56
CA ARG A 164 -3.23 18.79 -28.16
C ARG A 164 -2.31 19.62 -27.26
N ARG A 165 -2.81 20.67 -26.63
CA ARG A 165 -2.17 21.21 -25.41
C ARG A 165 -2.91 20.71 -24.18
N ARG A 166 -2.30 19.74 -23.50
CA ARG A 166 -2.73 19.24 -22.20
C ARG A 166 -2.15 20.17 -21.14
N THR A 167 -2.99 20.97 -20.48
CA THR A 167 -2.60 21.65 -19.24
C THR A 167 -3.37 20.99 -18.11
N ILE A 168 -2.66 20.25 -17.26
CA ILE A 168 -3.16 19.83 -15.96
C ILE A 168 -3.12 21.10 -15.11
N LEU A 169 -4.29 21.58 -14.66
CA LEU A 169 -4.40 22.71 -13.73
C LEU A 169 -4.40 22.19 -12.29
#